data_AF-A0A9E4YBW2-F1
#
_entry.id   AF-A0A9E4YBW2-F1
#
_cell.length_a   1.000
_cell.length_b   1.000
_cell.length_c   1.000
_cell.angle_alpha   90.00
_cell.angle_beta   90.00
_cell.angle_gamma   90.00
#
_symmetry.space_group_name_H-M   'P 1'
#
loop_
_entity.id
_entity.type
_entity.pdbx_description
1 polymer ?
#
loop_
_entity_poly.entity_id
_entity_poly.type
_entity_poly.pdbx_seq_one_letter_code
_entity_poly.pdbx_strand_id
1 'polypeptide(L)'
;MAKAKRKPKNIGELKEAGWQRQTVKQEMRKNLIARIKKGKEHFPGIIGFEETVVPFVENAVISGHDIIFLGERGQAKSRIIRSLVNLLDDEIPAIAGCEINDDPFEPICARCRGLVAKDRNKVEIAWLDRERRYGEKLATPDITIADLIGEIDPIKVA
;
A
#
# COMPACT_ATOMS: atom_id res chain seq x y z
N MET A 1 0.92 12.69 29.60
CA MET A 1 -0.11 11.99 28.81
C MET A 1 -0.35 12.77 27.52
N ALA A 2 0.20 12.32 26.40
CA ALA A 2 0.05 13.01 25.13
C ALA A 2 -1.38 12.83 24.61
N LYS A 3 -2.14 13.92 24.44
CA LYS A 3 -3.45 13.89 23.75
C LYS A 3 -3.28 13.17 22.43
N ALA A 4 -3.99 12.06 22.23
CA ALA A 4 -4.07 11.40 20.93
C ALA A 4 -4.52 12.45 19.91
N LYS A 5 -3.63 12.83 18.97
CA LYS A 5 -3.97 13.76 17.89
C LYS A 5 -5.12 13.15 17.11
N ARG A 6 -6.27 13.82 17.10
CA ARG A 6 -7.43 13.42 16.31
C ARG A 6 -7.00 13.34 14.84
N LYS A 7 -7.31 12.21 14.19
CA LYS A 7 -7.00 12.02 12.77
C LYS A 7 -7.79 13.01 11.90
N PRO A 8 -7.18 13.59 10.86
CA PRO A 8 -7.88 14.37 9.83
C PRO A 8 -9.09 13.63 9.25
N LYS A 9 -10.18 14.36 9.02
CA LYS A 9 -11.44 13.84 8.46
C LYS A 9 -11.74 14.35 7.05
N ASN A 10 -11.04 15.38 6.60
CA ASN A 10 -11.21 15.94 5.26
C ASN A 10 -9.86 16.40 4.68
N ILE A 11 -9.86 16.74 3.39
CA ILE A 11 -8.68 17.22 2.67
C ILE A 11 -8.06 18.46 3.34
N GLY A 12 -8.86 19.37 3.89
CA GLY A 12 -8.37 20.57 4.58
C GLY A 12 -7.55 20.23 5.81
N GLU A 13 -8.11 19.45 6.72
CA GLU A 13 -7.44 18.96 7.93
C GLU A 13 -6.19 18.13 7.58
N LEU A 14 -6.22 17.38 6.47
CA LEU A 14 -5.09 16.57 6.02
C LEU A 14 -3.91 17.43 5.55
N LYS A 15 -4.20 18.53 4.84
CA LYS A 15 -3.19 19.52 4.44
C LYS A 15 -2.59 20.23 5.65
N GLU A 16 -3.41 20.65 6.61
CA GLU A 16 -2.96 21.28 7.86
C GLU A 16 -2.11 20.33 8.71
N ALA A 17 -2.43 19.04 8.69
CA ALA A 17 -1.62 18.00 9.32
C ALA A 17 -0.26 17.77 8.63
N GLY A 18 -0.03 18.39 7.47
CA GLY A 18 1.21 18.29 6.72
C GLY A 18 1.45 16.92 6.10
N TRP A 19 0.39 16.13 5.87
CA TRP A 19 0.53 14.83 5.22
C TRP A 19 1.06 15.03 3.79
N GLN A 20 2.00 14.16 3.39
CA GLN A 20 2.64 14.21 2.09
C GLN A 20 2.37 12.90 1.36
N ARG A 21 1.98 13.01 0.10
CA ARG A 21 1.82 11.87 -0.79
C ARG A 21 3.19 11.23 -1.04
N GLN A 22 3.21 9.92 -1.03
CA GLN A 22 4.36 9.10 -1.41
C GLN A 22 3.86 7.88 -2.16
N THR A 23 4.67 7.37 -3.09
CA THR A 23 4.35 6.10 -3.75
C THR A 23 4.57 4.94 -2.79
N VAL A 24 3.93 3.80 -3.05
CA VAL A 24 4.13 2.56 -2.28
C VAL A 24 5.61 2.17 -2.23
N LYS A 25 6.33 2.32 -3.35
CA LYS A 25 7.79 2.04 -3.41
C LYS A 25 8.60 2.97 -2.51
N GLN A 26 8.27 4.27 -2.47
CA GLN A 26 8.94 5.24 -1.59
C GLN A 26 8.66 4.96 -0.11
N GLU A 27 7.39 4.67 0.22
CA GLU A 27 6.95 4.33 1.57
C GLU A 27 7.67 3.08 2.08
N MET A 28 7.62 1.97 1.32
CA MET A 28 8.28 0.72 1.68
C MET A 28 9.78 0.92 1.87
N ARG A 29 10.44 1.66 0.96
CA ARG A 29 11.87 1.99 1.06
C ARG A 29 12.17 2.76 2.34
N LYS A 30 11.43 3.84 2.62
CA LYS A 30 11.61 4.68 3.80
C LYS A 30 11.47 3.85 5.08
N ASN A 31 10.41 3.04 5.15
CA ASN A 31 10.09 2.24 6.33
C ASN A 31 11.07 1.08 6.53
N LEU A 32 11.53 0.43 5.46
CA LEU A 32 12.57 -0.59 5.53
C LEU A 32 13.89 -0.01 6.06
N ILE A 33 14.36 1.11 5.49
CA ILE A 33 15.58 1.78 5.97
C ILE A 33 15.46 2.16 7.45
N ALA A 34 14.29 2.66 7.88
CA ALA A 34 14.05 3.00 9.28
C ALA A 34 14.06 1.76 10.20
N ARG A 35 13.59 0.60 9.73
CA ARG A 35 13.64 -0.67 10.49
C ARG A 35 15.06 -1.21 10.58
N ILE A 36 15.81 -1.23 9.48
CA ILE A 36 17.22 -1.66 9.45
C ILE A 36 18.06 -0.81 10.42
N LYS A 37 17.93 0.52 10.37
CA LYS A 37 18.65 1.42 11.30
C LYS A 37 18.34 1.17 12.78
N LYS A 38 17.16 0.63 13.08
CA LYS A 38 16.72 0.32 14.45
C LYS A 38 17.02 -1.13 14.86
N GLY A 39 17.66 -1.92 13.99
CA GLY A 39 17.88 -3.35 14.22
C GLY A 39 16.59 -4.14 14.39
N LYS A 40 15.48 -3.67 13.80
CA LYS A 40 14.19 -4.35 13.90
C LYS A 40 14.08 -5.46 12.85
N GLU A 41 13.64 -6.63 13.28
CA GLU A 41 13.24 -7.70 12.38
C GLU A 41 12.09 -7.22 11.48
N HIS A 42 12.18 -7.51 10.18
CA HIS A 42 11.24 -7.02 9.18
C HIS A 42 10.72 -8.12 8.24
N PHE A 43 11.25 -9.35 8.37
CA PHE A 43 10.74 -10.56 7.73
C PHE A 43 10.51 -11.67 8.78
N PRO A 44 9.55 -11.49 9.72
CA PRO A 44 9.37 -12.43 10.81
C PRO A 44 8.97 -13.83 10.32
N GLY A 45 9.61 -14.85 10.90
CA GLY A 45 9.32 -16.25 10.59
C GLY A 45 9.80 -16.72 9.22
N ILE A 46 10.74 -15.99 8.60
CA ILE A 46 11.58 -16.49 7.51
C ILE A 46 12.84 -17.06 8.14
N ILE A 47 13.08 -18.36 7.98
CA ILE A 47 14.18 -19.09 8.62
C ILE A 47 15.10 -19.64 7.53
N GLY A 48 16.41 -19.46 7.67
CA GLY A 48 17.45 -20.04 6.79
C GLY A 48 17.71 -19.26 5.51
N PHE A 49 17.11 -18.08 5.35
CA PHE A 49 17.27 -17.19 4.19
C PHE A 49 17.88 -15.83 4.56
N GLU A 50 18.38 -15.68 5.79
CA GLU A 50 18.92 -14.45 6.35
C GLU A 50 20.15 -13.95 5.57
N GLU A 51 20.97 -14.88 5.06
CA GLU A 51 22.20 -14.57 4.31
C GLU A 51 22.02 -14.70 2.78
N THR A 52 20.81 -15.01 2.30
CA THR A 52 20.55 -15.22 0.87
C THR A 52 19.37 -14.37 0.40
N VAL A 53 18.13 -14.83 0.54
CA VAL A 53 16.95 -14.17 -0.04
C VAL A 53 16.65 -12.84 0.64
N VAL A 54 16.77 -12.75 1.97
CA VAL A 54 16.43 -11.53 2.71
C VAL A 54 17.24 -10.31 2.23
N PRO A 55 18.58 -10.36 2.11
CA PRO A 55 19.38 -9.27 1.57
C PRO A 55 18.98 -8.86 0.14
N PHE A 56 18.61 -9.82 -0.72
CA PHE A 56 18.17 -9.50 -2.08
C PHE A 56 16.82 -8.76 -2.08
N VAL A 57 15.88 -9.18 -1.23
CA VAL A 57 14.59 -8.50 -1.09
C VAL A 57 14.79 -7.09 -0.51
N GLU A 58 15.65 -6.93 0.49
CA GLU A 58 15.99 -5.62 1.05
C GLU A 58 16.53 -4.68 -0.03
N ASN A 59 17.52 -5.15 -0.79
CA ASN A 59 18.14 -4.38 -1.87
C ASN A 59 17.13 -4.01 -2.97
N ALA A 60 16.25 -4.94 -3.34
CA ALA A 60 15.22 -4.68 -4.34
C ALA A 60 14.22 -3.61 -3.85
N VAL A 61 13.76 -3.69 -2.60
CA VAL A 61 12.86 -2.69 -2.00
C VAL A 61 13.55 -1.33 -1.91
N ILE A 62 14.81 -1.28 -1.46
CA ILE A 62 15.58 -0.03 -1.38
C ILE A 62 15.79 0.59 -2.77
N SER A 63 15.96 -0.24 -3.80
CA SER A 63 16.13 0.20 -5.19
C SER A 63 14.81 0.54 -5.89
N GLY A 64 13.66 0.18 -5.31
CA GLY A 64 12.35 0.37 -5.94
C GLY A 64 12.08 -0.59 -7.11
N HIS A 65 12.75 -1.75 -7.13
CA HIS A 65 12.57 -2.77 -8.17
C HIS A 65 11.31 -3.59 -7.94
N ASP A 66 10.72 -4.06 -9.04
CA ASP A 66 9.70 -5.11 -8.99
C ASP A 66 10.39 -6.47 -8.79
N ILE A 67 9.79 -7.36 -8.00
CA ILE A 67 10.43 -8.60 -7.53
C ILE A 67 9.68 -9.80 -8.08
N ILE A 68 10.42 -10.72 -8.72
CA ILE A 68 9.92 -12.03 -9.13
C ILE A 68 10.52 -13.08 -8.19
N PHE A 69 9.67 -13.80 -7.45
CA PHE A 69 10.09 -14.90 -6.59
C PHE A 69 10.03 -16.23 -7.35
N LEU A 70 11.19 -16.86 -7.54
CA LEU A 70 11.34 -18.18 -8.13
C LEU A 70 11.81 -19.16 -7.05
N GLY A 71 11.26 -20.38 -7.06
CA GLY A 71 11.63 -21.42 -6.11
C GLY A 71 10.61 -22.54 -6.07
N GLU A 72 10.91 -23.59 -5.32
CA GLU A 72 10.02 -24.75 -5.19
C GLU A 72 8.84 -24.47 -4.24
N ARG A 73 7.88 -25.39 -4.22
CA ARG A 73 6.77 -25.34 -3.26
C ARG A 73 7.31 -25.50 -1.84
N GLY A 74 6.82 -24.68 -0.91
CA GLY A 74 7.23 -24.74 0.50
C GLY A 74 8.40 -23.83 0.88
N GLN A 75 9.07 -23.18 -0.08
CA GLN A 75 10.22 -22.29 0.18
C GLN A 75 9.82 -20.86 0.60
N ALA A 76 8.74 -20.71 1.38
CA ALA A 76 8.32 -19.43 1.97
C ALA A 76 8.02 -18.24 1.03
N LYS A 77 7.96 -18.40 -0.31
CA LYS A 77 7.68 -17.32 -1.28
C LYS A 77 6.49 -16.43 -0.88
N SER A 78 5.31 -17.02 -0.71
CA SER A 78 4.10 -16.27 -0.31
C SER A 78 4.21 -15.66 1.09
N ARG A 79 5.00 -16.25 1.99
CA ARG A 79 5.24 -15.70 3.33
C ARG A 79 6.07 -14.42 3.26
N ILE A 80 7.11 -14.40 2.42
CA ILE A 80 7.91 -13.18 2.16
C ILE A 80 7.02 -12.10 1.53
N ILE A 81 6.24 -12.44 0.51
CA ILE A 81 5.35 -11.48 -0.17
C ILE A 81 4.38 -10.84 0.83
N ARG A 82 3.72 -11.64 1.68
CA ARG A 82 2.76 -11.14 2.67
C ARG A 82 3.44 -10.34 3.80
N SER A 83 4.69 -10.65 4.16
CA SER A 83 5.39 -9.89 5.19
C SER A 83 5.84 -8.50 4.73
N LEU A 84 5.96 -8.25 3.42
CA LEU A 84 6.21 -6.91 2.87
C LEU A 84 5.13 -5.89 3.25
N VAL A 85 3.90 -6.32 3.53
CA VAL A 85 2.81 -5.45 4.02
C VAL A 85 3.21 -4.76 5.32
N ASN A 86 4.06 -5.38 6.16
CA ASN A 86 4.55 -4.77 7.38
C ASN A 86 5.47 -3.55 7.14
N LEU A 87 5.95 -3.35 5.90
CA LEU A 87 6.72 -2.17 5.53
C LEU A 87 5.84 -0.98 5.15
N LEU A 88 4.52 -1.14 5.07
CA LEU A 88 3.58 -0.05 4.86
C LEU A 88 3.28 0.68 6.18
N ASP A 89 2.96 1.97 6.08
CA ASP A 89 2.39 2.76 7.17
C ASP A 89 1.06 2.14 7.60
N ASP A 90 0.79 2.13 8.91
CA ASP A 90 -0.37 1.41 9.49
C ASP A 90 -1.69 1.79 8.81
N GLU A 91 -1.88 3.07 8.49
CA GLU A 91 -3.02 3.56 7.71
C GLU A 91 -2.61 4.71 6.78
N ILE A 92 -3.29 4.83 5.64
CA ILE A 92 -3.18 5.96 4.71
C ILE A 92 -4.54 6.62 4.48
N PRO A 93 -4.59 7.92 4.17
CA PRO A 93 -5.83 8.58 3.82
C PRO A 93 -6.26 8.21 2.39
N ALA A 94 -7.55 7.99 2.18
CA ALA A 94 -8.19 7.82 0.88
C ALA A 94 -9.51 8.61 0.84
N ILE A 95 -9.99 8.98 -0.35
CA ILE A 95 -11.28 9.67 -0.47
C ILE A 95 -12.41 8.76 0.02
N ALA A 96 -13.25 9.27 0.92
CA ALA A 96 -14.35 8.50 1.48
C ALA A 96 -15.34 8.04 0.40
N GLY A 97 -15.78 6.79 0.51
CA GLY A 97 -16.69 6.16 -0.45
C GLY A 97 -16.11 5.94 -1.85
N CYS A 98 -14.78 6.02 -2.02
CA CYS A 98 -14.14 5.61 -3.27
C CYS A 98 -13.86 4.10 -3.26
N GLU A 99 -14.35 3.38 -4.27
CA GLU A 99 -14.16 1.93 -4.38
C GLU A 99 -12.69 1.54 -4.60
N ILE A 100 -11.95 2.37 -5.34
CA ILE A 100 -10.53 2.13 -5.64
C ILE A 100 -9.58 2.85 -4.67
N ASN A 101 -10.11 3.43 -3.58
CA ASN A 101 -9.33 4.14 -2.56
C ASN A 101 -8.47 5.29 -3.13
N ASP A 102 -9.08 6.17 -3.93
CA ASP A 102 -8.37 7.30 -4.55
C ASP A 102 -7.59 8.15 -3.54
N ASP A 103 -6.43 8.64 -4.00
CA ASP A 103 -5.60 9.59 -3.29
C ASP A 103 -6.37 10.92 -3.08
N PRO A 104 -6.38 11.49 -1.86
CA PRO A 104 -7.07 12.75 -1.59
C PRO A 104 -6.52 13.96 -2.35
N PHE A 105 -5.26 13.94 -2.76
CA PHE A 105 -4.60 15.05 -3.45
C PHE A 105 -4.46 14.82 -4.95
N GLU A 106 -4.36 13.56 -5.39
CA GLU A 106 -4.28 13.19 -6.80
C GLU A 106 -5.26 12.07 -7.17
N PRO A 107 -6.58 12.33 -7.13
CA PRO A 107 -7.58 11.33 -7.47
C PRO A 107 -7.55 11.00 -8.97
N ILE A 108 -7.72 9.72 -9.30
CA ILE A 108 -7.69 9.23 -10.68
C ILE A 108 -9.12 9.02 -11.20
N CYS A 109 -10.03 8.49 -10.37
CA CYS A 109 -11.39 8.23 -10.84
C CYS A 109 -12.18 9.52 -11.11
N ALA A 110 -13.12 9.45 -12.06
CA ALA A 110 -13.89 10.62 -12.49
C ALA A 110 -14.74 11.22 -11.35
N ARG A 111 -15.36 10.37 -10.53
CA ARG A 111 -16.19 10.78 -9.37
C ARG A 111 -15.38 11.61 -8.38
N CYS A 112 -14.21 11.12 -8.00
CA CYS A 112 -13.33 11.78 -7.02
C CYS A 112 -12.75 13.08 -7.58
N ARG A 113 -12.33 13.10 -8.85
CA ARG A 113 -11.93 14.35 -9.53
C ARG A 113 -13.03 15.40 -9.49
N GLY A 114 -14.28 15.01 -9.75
CA GLY A 114 -15.45 15.89 -9.64
C GLY A 114 -15.68 16.40 -8.21
N LEU A 115 -15.61 15.52 -7.20
CA LEU A 115 -15.76 15.88 -5.79
C LEU A 115 -14.70 16.90 -5.36
N VAL A 116 -13.43 16.65 -5.67
CA VAL A 116 -12.32 17.54 -5.30
C VAL A 116 -12.42 18.89 -6.02
N ALA A 117 -12.86 18.91 -7.28
CA ALA A 117 -13.08 20.15 -8.01
C ALA A 117 -14.19 21.03 -7.38
N LYS A 118 -15.29 20.39 -6.93
CA LYS A 118 -16.46 21.07 -6.36
C LYS A 118 -16.24 21.48 -4.91
N ASP A 119 -15.87 20.54 -4.05
CA ASP A 119 -15.91 20.70 -2.60
C ASP A 119 -14.52 20.96 -1.97
N ARG A 120 -13.44 20.78 -2.76
CA ARG A 120 -12.05 21.10 -2.40
C ARG A 120 -11.65 20.54 -1.03
N ASN A 121 -11.37 21.41 -0.07
CA ASN A 121 -10.91 21.03 1.27
C ASN A 121 -11.99 20.34 2.12
N LYS A 122 -13.26 20.37 1.71
CA LYS A 122 -14.37 19.76 2.46
C LYS A 122 -14.58 18.28 2.13
N VAL A 123 -13.94 17.77 1.08
CA VAL A 123 -14.06 16.35 0.70
C VAL A 123 -13.61 15.48 1.87
N GLU A 124 -14.49 14.59 2.30
CA GLU A 124 -14.24 13.66 3.39
C GLU A 124 -13.23 12.59 2.98
N ILE A 125 -12.40 12.20 3.95
CA ILE A 125 -11.42 11.12 3.79
C ILE A 125 -11.72 9.99 4.76
N ALA A 126 -11.38 8.77 4.35
CA ALA A 126 -11.33 7.58 5.17
C ALA A 126 -9.87 7.17 5.39
N TRP A 127 -9.60 6.47 6.48
CA TRP A 127 -8.29 5.89 6.76
C TRP A 127 -8.30 4.41 6.37
N LEU A 128 -7.42 4.07 5.44
CA LEU A 128 -7.27 2.73 4.89
C LEU A 128 -6.10 2.04 5.59
N ASP A 129 -6.45 1.00 6.35
CA ASP A 129 -5.54 0.10 7.05
C ASP A 129 -4.63 -0.68 6.08
N ARG A 130 -3.37 -0.91 6.47
CA ARG A 130 -2.37 -1.49 5.56
C ARG A 130 -2.71 -2.88 5.07
N GLU A 131 -3.39 -3.70 5.88
CA GLU A 131 -3.77 -5.06 5.51
C GLU A 131 -4.78 -5.03 4.35
N ARG A 132 -5.57 -3.96 4.22
CA ARG A 132 -6.48 -3.74 3.08
C ARG A 132 -5.81 -3.28 1.80
N ARG A 133 -4.52 -2.94 1.86
CA ARG A 133 -3.71 -2.49 0.69
C ARG A 133 -3.03 -3.65 -0.03
N TYR A 134 -3.12 -4.87 0.52
CA TYR A 134 -2.56 -6.07 -0.08
C TYR A 134 -3.59 -6.77 -0.96
N GLY A 135 -3.23 -7.03 -2.22
CA GLY A 135 -3.99 -7.86 -3.13
C GLY A 135 -3.16 -9.07 -3.57
N GLU A 136 -3.77 -10.26 -3.56
CA GLU A 136 -3.19 -11.50 -4.08
C GLU A 136 -4.19 -12.13 -5.05
N LYS A 137 -3.73 -12.48 -6.25
CA LYS A 137 -4.52 -13.23 -7.24
C LYS A 137 -3.72 -14.47 -7.63
N LEU A 138 -4.33 -15.65 -7.47
CA LEU A 138 -3.70 -16.90 -7.88
C LEU A 138 -3.79 -17.03 -9.39
N ALA A 139 -2.66 -16.90 -10.10
CA ALA A 139 -2.62 -17.10 -11.54
C ALA A 139 -2.95 -18.56 -11.90
N THR A 140 -4.16 -18.79 -12.39
CA THR A 140 -4.52 -19.97 -13.17
C THR A 140 -4.40 -19.62 -14.67
N PRO A 141 -4.18 -20.59 -15.59
CA PRO A 141 -3.93 -20.29 -17.01
C PRO A 141 -5.04 -19.48 -17.70
N ASP A 142 -6.23 -19.50 -17.13
CA ASP A 142 -7.44 -18.77 -17.53
C ASP A 142 -7.49 -17.31 -17.04
N ILE A 143 -6.59 -16.89 -16.15
CA ILE A 143 -6.52 -15.50 -15.69
C ILE A 143 -5.97 -14.59 -16.78
N THR A 144 -6.75 -13.59 -17.15
CA THR A 144 -6.35 -12.55 -18.11
C THR A 144 -5.59 -11.42 -17.44
N ILE A 145 -4.90 -10.58 -18.23
CA ILE A 145 -4.28 -9.35 -17.72
C ILE A 145 -5.34 -8.42 -17.10
N ALA A 146 -6.57 -8.42 -17.61
CA ALA A 146 -7.67 -7.63 -17.06
C ALA A 146 -8.05 -8.11 -15.65
N ASP A 147 -8.07 -9.43 -15.41
CA ASP A 147 -8.33 -10.02 -14.09
C ASP A 147 -7.24 -9.67 -13.05
N LEU A 148 -6.01 -9.40 -13.51
CA LEU A 148 -4.89 -8.98 -12.66
C LEU A 148 -4.93 -7.49 -12.31
N ILE A 149 -5.45 -6.65 -13.21
CA ILE A 149 -5.59 -5.20 -13.01
C ILE A 149 -6.88 -4.87 -12.22
N GLY A 150 -7.82 -5.81 -12.16
CA GLY A 150 -9.10 -5.68 -11.49
C GLY A 150 -10.19 -5.33 -12.51
N GLU A 151 -11.17 -6.21 -12.67
CA GLU A 151 -12.40 -5.87 -13.38
C GLU A 151 -13.07 -4.70 -12.66
N ILE A 152 -13.27 -3.59 -13.37
CA ILE A 152 -14.38 -2.69 -13.07
C ILE A 152 -15.62 -3.46 -13.55
N ASP A 153 -16.40 -3.98 -12.61
CA ASP A 153 -17.69 -4.61 -12.91
C ASP A 153 -18.58 -3.61 -13.66
N PRO A 154 -18.88 -3.80 -14.96
CA PRO A 154 -19.69 -2.87 -15.73
C PRO A 154 -21.11 -2.74 -15.19
N ILE A 155 -21.62 -3.79 -14.51
CA ILE A 155 -22.96 -3.79 -13.90
C ILE A 155 -23.02 -2.83 -12.71
N LYS A 156 -21.89 -2.56 -12.04
CA LYS A 156 -21.82 -1.53 -10.99
C LYS A 156 -21.73 -0.09 -11.50
N VAL A 157 -21.47 0.09 -12.79
CA VAL A 157 -21.31 1.42 -13.43
C VAL A 157 -22.59 1.86 -14.18
N ALA A 158 -23.55 0.95 -14.38
CA ALA A 158 -24.82 1.20 -15.07
C ALA A 158 -25.98 1.57 -14.13
#